data_AF-A0A1Y2QHV0-F1
#
_entry.id   AF-A0A1Y2QHV0-F1
#
_cell.length_a   1.000
_cell.length_b   1.000
_cell.length_c   1.000
_cell.angle_alpha   90.00
_cell.angle_beta   90.00
_cell.angle_gamma   90.00
#
_symmetry.space_group_name_H-M   'P 1'
#
loop_
_entity.id
_entity.type
_entity.pdbx_description
1 polymer ?
#
loop_
_entity_poly.entity_id
_entity_poly.type
_entity_poly.pdbx_seq_one_letter_code
_entity_poly.pdbx_strand_id
1 'polypeptide(L)'
;MSTPHEGSACTTCGACCHSYRVEFAVYELASAGGSVPDGLTEPAGGIRCRMQGTGAVPIRCTALEGRLGERAHCRIYPLRPSPCAELQEGSYGCNKARVRHGLPPLGEWLGD
;
A
#
# COMPACT_ATOMS: atom_id res chain seq x y z
N MET A 1 6.08 -3.06 -19.67
CA MET A 1 4.80 -3.38 -19.01
C MET A 1 5.10 -4.42 -17.96
N SER A 2 5.19 -4.03 -16.68
CA SER A 2 5.50 -4.96 -15.60
C SER A 2 4.31 -5.90 -15.41
N THR A 3 4.50 -7.19 -15.66
CA THR A 3 3.53 -8.24 -15.40
C THR A 3 3.08 -8.20 -13.93
N PRO A 4 1.80 -8.46 -13.63
CA PRO A 4 1.39 -8.71 -12.25
C PRO A 4 2.24 -9.85 -11.68
N HIS A 5 2.65 -9.71 -10.43
CA HIS A 5 3.51 -10.67 -9.75
C HIS A 5 2.69 -11.91 -9.38
N GLU A 6 2.39 -12.74 -10.38
CA GLU A 6 1.67 -14.00 -10.25
C GLU A 6 2.43 -14.89 -9.26
N GLY A 7 1.81 -15.21 -8.12
CA GLY A 7 2.46 -15.94 -7.02
C GLY A 7 2.96 -15.08 -5.85
N SER A 8 2.91 -13.75 -5.95
CA SER A 8 3.27 -12.86 -4.84
C SER A 8 2.23 -12.88 -3.71
N ALA A 9 2.69 -12.94 -2.47
CA ALA A 9 1.89 -12.73 -1.27
C ALA A 9 1.23 -11.33 -1.23
N CYS A 10 1.71 -10.35 -1.98
CA CYS A 10 1.05 -9.05 -2.15
C CYS A 10 -0.30 -9.15 -2.89
N THR A 11 -0.56 -10.24 -3.61
CA THR A 11 -1.83 -10.49 -4.32
C THR A 11 -2.89 -11.17 -3.45
N THR A 12 -2.49 -11.63 -2.26
CA THR A 12 -3.37 -12.38 -1.34
C THR A 12 -3.47 -11.73 0.04
N CYS A 13 -2.45 -11.02 0.52
CA CYS A 13 -2.44 -10.57 1.91
C CYS A 13 -3.19 -9.27 2.19
N GLY A 14 -3.04 -8.23 1.35
CA GLY A 14 -3.58 -6.89 1.61
C GLY A 14 -3.04 -6.15 2.86
N ALA A 15 -1.99 -6.66 3.51
CA ALA A 15 -1.54 -6.22 4.84
C ALA A 15 -1.09 -4.75 4.87
N CYS A 16 -0.23 -4.34 3.92
CA CYS A 16 0.28 -2.97 3.85
C CYS A 16 -0.85 -1.93 3.70
N CYS A 17 -1.84 -2.23 2.86
CA CYS A 17 -2.99 -1.35 2.60
C CYS A 17 -3.95 -1.20 3.81
N HIS A 18 -3.88 -2.11 4.78
CA HIS A 18 -4.63 -2.04 6.05
C HIS A 18 -3.78 -1.54 7.24
N SER A 19 -2.54 -1.09 7.02
CA SER A 19 -1.60 -0.83 8.12
C SER A 19 -1.07 0.59 8.20
N TYR A 20 -0.92 1.26 7.06
CA TYR A 20 -0.16 2.50 6.97
C TYR A 20 -0.99 3.69 6.51
N ARG A 21 -0.75 4.83 7.15
CA ARG A 21 -1.14 6.14 6.64
C ARG A 21 -0.18 6.49 5.52
N VAL A 22 -0.71 6.78 4.33
CA VAL A 22 0.12 6.98 3.13
C VAL A 22 0.00 8.42 2.69
N GLU A 23 0.93 9.26 3.16
CA GLU A 23 1.08 10.65 2.70
C GLU A 23 2.30 10.79 1.80
N PHE A 24 2.19 11.61 0.76
CA PHE A 24 3.21 11.75 -0.28
C PHE A 24 3.06 13.11 -0.99
N ALA A 25 4.00 13.46 -1.88
CA ALA A 25 4.00 14.77 -2.53
C ALA A 25 2.92 14.86 -3.62
N VAL A 26 2.28 16.03 -3.78
CA VAL A 26 1.30 16.28 -4.85
C VAL A 26 1.85 16.00 -6.25
N TYR A 27 3.17 16.10 -6.44
CA TYR A 27 3.84 15.85 -7.73
C TYR A 27 3.84 14.38 -8.16
N GLU A 28 3.51 13.45 -7.27
CA GLU A 28 3.36 12.04 -7.62
C GLU A 28 1.98 11.72 -8.21
N LEU A 29 1.03 12.66 -8.14
CA LEU A 29 -0.29 12.54 -8.77
C LEU A 29 -0.18 12.57 -10.29
N ALA A 30 -1.06 11.83 -10.97
CA ALA A 30 -1.14 11.82 -12.42
C ALA A 30 -1.43 13.23 -12.99
N SER A 31 -2.26 14.04 -12.33
CA SER A 31 -2.50 15.43 -12.75
C SER A 31 -1.27 16.35 -12.65
N ALA A 32 -0.24 15.94 -11.90
CA ALA A 32 0.96 16.72 -11.62
C ALA A 32 2.23 16.13 -12.26
N GLY A 33 2.06 15.18 -13.20
CA GLY A 33 3.16 14.54 -13.93
C GLY A 33 3.68 13.24 -13.32
N GLY A 34 3.08 12.78 -12.22
CA GLY A 34 3.35 11.47 -11.63
C GLY A 34 2.46 10.36 -12.18
N SER A 35 2.30 9.28 -11.42
CA SER A 35 1.55 8.08 -11.84
C SER A 35 0.33 7.77 -10.96
N VAL A 36 0.25 8.36 -9.77
CA VAL A 36 -0.75 8.01 -8.76
C VAL A 36 -2.13 8.56 -9.19
N PRO A 37 -3.17 7.73 -9.29
CA PRO A 37 -4.48 8.21 -9.73
C PRO A 37 -5.12 9.17 -8.72
N ASP A 38 -5.39 10.40 -9.16
CA ASP A 38 -5.97 11.49 -8.36
C ASP A 38 -7.23 11.06 -7.59
N GLY A 39 -8.13 10.33 -8.26
CA GLY A 39 -9.42 9.90 -7.70
C GLY A 39 -9.33 8.91 -6.53
N LEU A 40 -8.13 8.45 -6.15
CA LEU A 40 -7.89 7.61 -4.97
C LEU A 40 -7.20 8.37 -3.83
N THR A 41 -7.09 9.68 -3.96
CA THR A 41 -6.31 10.54 -3.07
C THR A 41 -7.16 11.66 -2.47
N GLU A 42 -6.67 12.24 -1.40
CA GLU A 42 -7.26 13.41 -0.73
C GLU A 42 -6.15 14.38 -0.29
N PRO A 43 -6.40 15.69 -0.22
CA PRO A 43 -5.43 16.65 0.29
C PRO A 43 -5.00 16.35 1.73
N ALA A 44 -3.70 16.46 2.01
CA ALA A 44 -3.12 16.28 3.35
C ALA A 44 -2.44 17.55 3.90
N GLY A 45 -2.74 18.70 3.28
CA GLY A 45 -2.24 20.02 3.67
C GLY A 45 -0.94 20.41 2.96
N GLY A 46 -0.89 21.67 2.51
CA GLY A 46 0.23 22.18 1.71
C GLY A 46 0.37 21.41 0.39
N ILE A 47 1.60 21.02 0.06
CA ILE A 47 1.94 20.26 -1.15
C ILE A 47 1.89 18.73 -0.95
N ARG A 48 1.06 18.26 -0.01
CA ARG A 48 0.91 16.83 0.31
C ARG A 48 -0.47 16.31 -0.04
N CYS A 49 -0.48 15.07 -0.51
CA CYS A 49 -1.66 14.25 -0.70
C CYS A 49 -1.58 13.00 0.17
N ARG A 50 -2.73 12.36 0.37
CA ARG A 50 -2.86 11.10 1.09
C ARG A 50 -3.71 10.13 0.29
N MET A 51 -3.42 8.84 0.36
CA MET A 51 -4.33 7.83 -0.15
C MET A 51 -5.61 7.80 0.69
N GLN A 52 -6.78 7.85 0.03
CA GLN A 52 -8.07 7.79 0.70
C GLN A 52 -8.21 6.51 1.55
N GLY A 53 -8.90 6.64 2.68
CA GLY A 53 -9.09 5.54 3.64
C GLY A 53 -7.88 5.27 4.56
N THR A 54 -6.81 6.06 4.44
CA THR A 54 -5.61 5.95 5.30
C THR A 54 -5.47 7.10 6.30
N GLY A 55 -6.41 8.05 6.32
CA GLY A 55 -6.38 9.23 7.19
C GLY A 55 -6.81 8.98 8.65
N ALA A 56 -7.51 7.89 8.92
CA ALA A 56 -8.03 7.52 10.24
C ALA A 56 -7.84 6.03 10.53
N VAL A 57 -7.98 5.65 11.80
CA VAL A 57 -7.97 4.26 12.27
C VAL A 57 -9.43 3.81 12.45
N PRO A 58 -9.83 2.60 11.99
CA PRO A 58 -9.00 1.59 11.32
C PRO A 58 -8.59 1.99 9.90
N ILE A 59 -7.33 1.72 9.54
CA ILE A 59 -6.78 2.03 8.22
C ILE A 59 -7.26 1.00 7.22
N ARG A 60 -7.81 1.46 6.10
CA ARG A 60 -8.09 0.64 4.92
C ARG A 60 -8.04 1.50 3.67
N CYS A 61 -6.92 1.44 2.96
CA CYS A 61 -6.74 2.15 1.68
C CYS A 61 -7.85 1.78 0.68
N THR A 62 -8.45 2.76 0.03
CA THR A 62 -9.52 2.55 -0.97
C THR A 62 -9.03 1.84 -2.23
N ALA A 63 -7.72 1.86 -2.49
CA ALA A 63 -7.09 1.09 -3.56
C ALA A 63 -6.93 -0.41 -3.23
N LEU A 64 -7.33 -0.85 -2.03
CA LEU A 64 -7.35 -2.27 -1.73
C LEU A 64 -8.63 -2.93 -2.22
N GLU A 65 -8.47 -3.90 -3.10
CA GLU A 65 -9.54 -4.79 -3.52
C GLU A 65 -9.47 -6.11 -2.75
N GLY A 66 -10.63 -6.65 -2.38
CA GLY A 66 -10.75 -7.92 -1.67
C GLY A 66 -10.60 -7.84 -0.14
N ARG A 67 -10.38 -9.00 0.47
CA ARG A 67 -10.37 -9.20 1.93
C ARG A 67 -8.98 -9.57 2.44
N LEU A 68 -8.55 -8.84 3.49
CA LEU A 68 -7.27 -9.04 4.17
C LEU A 68 -7.05 -10.52 4.51
N GLY A 69 -5.86 -11.02 4.18
CA GLY A 69 -5.44 -12.40 4.43
C GLY A 69 -5.98 -13.46 3.45
N GLU A 70 -6.77 -13.06 2.45
CA GLU A 70 -7.38 -14.00 1.50
C GLU A 70 -6.98 -13.72 0.05
N ARG A 71 -7.87 -13.14 -0.74
CA ARG A 71 -7.58 -12.58 -2.06
C ARG A 71 -7.70 -11.08 -1.93
N ALA A 72 -6.60 -10.44 -1.56
CA ALA A 72 -6.51 -8.99 -1.45
C ALA A 72 -5.27 -8.44 -2.15
N HIS A 73 -5.49 -7.47 -3.04
CA HIS A 73 -4.44 -6.87 -3.84
C HIS A 73 -4.66 -5.36 -4.00
N CYS A 74 -3.57 -4.62 -4.20
CA CYS A 74 -3.63 -3.20 -4.52
C CYS A 74 -3.91 -3.05 -6.01
N ARG A 75 -5.06 -2.49 -6.38
CA ARG A 75 -5.48 -2.29 -7.79
C ARG A 75 -4.62 -1.25 -8.54
N ILE A 76 -3.77 -0.51 -7.83
CA ILE A 76 -2.80 0.43 -8.40
C ILE A 76 -1.34 0.02 -8.13
N TYR A 77 -1.04 -1.27 -7.91
CA TYR A 77 0.31 -1.73 -7.57
C TYR A 77 1.45 -1.14 -8.44
N PRO A 78 1.33 -1.02 -9.78
CA PRO A 78 2.38 -0.39 -10.60
C PRO A 78 2.37 1.15 -10.57
N LEU A 79 1.32 1.77 -10.04
CA LEU A 79 1.10 3.23 -9.96
C LEU A 79 1.15 3.72 -8.50
N ARG A 80 1.84 2.97 -7.63
CA ARG A 80 1.90 3.25 -6.19
C ARG A 80 2.69 4.56 -5.94
N PRO A 81 2.28 5.37 -4.96
CA PRO A 81 3.12 6.46 -4.47
C PRO A 81 4.39 5.90 -3.81
N SER A 82 5.41 6.72 -3.66
CA SER A 82 6.72 6.35 -3.14
C SER A 82 6.68 5.57 -1.82
N PRO A 83 5.90 5.98 -0.78
CA PRO A 83 5.83 5.21 0.47
C PRO A 83 5.24 3.81 0.27
N CYS A 84 4.31 3.64 -0.68
CA CYS A 84 3.75 2.33 -1.00
C CYS A 84 4.74 1.48 -1.81
N ALA A 85 5.60 2.09 -2.63
CA ALA A 85 6.62 1.40 -3.43
C ALA A 85 7.77 0.87 -2.57
N GLU A 86 8.13 1.57 -1.48
CA GLU A 86 9.11 1.13 -0.48
C GLU A 86 8.68 -0.15 0.26
N LEU A 87 7.38 -0.41 0.38
CA LEU A 87 6.81 -1.63 0.96
C LEU A 87 6.90 -2.80 -0.03
N GLN A 88 8.12 -3.20 -0.36
CA GLN A 88 8.39 -4.38 -1.17
C GLN A 88 8.01 -5.66 -0.42
N GLU A 89 7.68 -6.71 -1.15
CA GLU A 89 7.35 -8.01 -0.57
C GLU A 89 8.49 -8.52 0.33
N GLY A 90 8.16 -8.90 1.57
CA GLY A 90 9.15 -9.37 2.54
C GLY A 90 10.06 -8.29 3.14
N SER A 91 9.94 -7.03 2.71
CA SER A 91 10.61 -5.92 3.39
C SER A 91 10.19 -5.84 4.87
N TYR A 92 11.01 -5.16 5.69
CA TYR A 92 10.69 -4.95 7.10
C TYR A 92 9.29 -4.33 7.30
N GLY A 93 8.93 -3.32 6.50
CA GLY A 93 7.59 -2.73 6.54
C GLY A 93 6.48 -3.71 6.11
N CYS A 94 6.72 -4.50 5.07
CA CYS A 94 5.77 -5.54 4.66
C CYS A 94 5.53 -6.55 5.80
N ASN A 95 6.60 -7.11 6.37
CA ASN A 95 6.49 -8.12 7.43
C ASN A 95 5.88 -7.55 8.72
N LYS A 96 6.23 -6.31 9.09
CA LYS A 96 5.58 -5.62 10.22
C LYS A 96 4.06 -5.48 10.03
N ALA A 97 3.61 -5.13 8.82
CA ALA A 97 2.20 -5.08 8.49
C ALA A 97 1.53 -6.46 8.54
N ARG A 98 2.21 -7.50 8.03
CA ARG A 98 1.71 -8.88 8.07
C ARG A 98 1.51 -9.34 9.52
N VAL A 99 2.52 -9.19 10.37
CA VAL A 99 2.47 -9.58 11.78
C VAL A 99 1.37 -8.82 12.52
N ARG A 100 1.21 -7.51 12.28
CA ARG A 100 0.12 -6.71 12.87
C ARG A 100 -1.26 -7.27 12.59
N HIS A 101 -1.44 -7.93 11.45
CA HIS A 101 -2.70 -8.51 11.00
C HIS A 101 -2.77 -10.03 11.23
N GLY A 102 -1.88 -10.59 12.03
CA GLY A 102 -1.85 -12.03 12.34
C GLY A 102 -1.40 -12.91 11.16
N LEU A 103 -0.79 -12.33 10.14
CA LEU A 103 -0.26 -13.06 8.99
C LEU A 103 1.22 -13.42 9.25
N PRO A 104 1.67 -14.62 8.84
CA PRO A 104 3.06 -15.01 9.01
C PRO A 104 3.97 -14.09 8.19
N PRO A 105 5.14 -13.66 8.71
CA PRO A 105 6.09 -12.91 7.92
C PRO A 105 6.64 -13.75 6.77
N LEU A 106 7.22 -13.10 5.77
CA LEU A 106 7.88 -13.72 4.62
C LEU A 106 9.39 -13.70 4.84
N GLY A 107 10.05 -14.85 4.63
CA GLY A 107 11.49 -14.98 4.79
C GLY A 107 11.97 -14.86 6.25
N GLU A 108 13.25 -14.56 6.42
CA GLU A 108 13.85 -14.36 7.74
C GLU A 108 13.34 -13.06 8.36
N TRP A 109 12.54 -13.19 9.41
CA TRP A 109 11.96 -12.08 10.15
C TRP A 109 12.71 -11.91 11.48
N LEU A 110 13.39 -10.78 11.63
CA LEU A 110 14.22 -10.48 12.80
C LEU A 110 13.49 -9.57 13.82
N GLY A 111 12.16 -9.49 13.75
CA GLY A 111 11.35 -8.50 14.47
C GLY A 111 10.49 -9.09 15.59
N ASP A 112 11.14 -9.81 16.51
CA ASP A 112 10.59 -10.16 17.82
C ASP A 112 10.17 -8.90 18.62
#